data_AF-A0A412Q871-F1
#
_entry.id   AF-A0A412Q871-F1
#
_cell.length_a   1.000
_cell.length_b   1.000
_cell.length_c   1.000
_cell.angle_alpha   90.00
_cell.angle_beta   90.00
_cell.angle_gamma   90.00
#
_symmetry.space_group_name_H-M   'P 1'
#
loop_
_entity.id
_entity.type
_entity.pdbx_description
1 polymer ?
#
loop_
_entity_poly.entity_id
_entity_poly.type
_entity_poly.pdbx_seq_one_letter_code
_entity_poly.pdbx_strand_id
1 'polypeptide(L)'
;MKIRQIEDNDPELYSLIAPLVMNPKVLKSNNNYPFKNFSGTVWYIAMEDSDISGFMPLKKNNTGFHIDNYYIRDNDPDTIDGLLDSITEDISADVILTALVHKRHINDFRRNHFSTIKELTNYDMMQYVLMKS
;
A
#
# COMPACT_ATOMS: atom_id res chain seq x y z
N MET A 1 -14.36 -6.96 -4.86
CA MET A 1 -12.94 -7.09 -4.46
C MET A 1 -12.85 -7.73 -3.08
N LYS A 2 -11.87 -8.62 -2.85
CA LYS A 2 -11.57 -9.21 -1.54
C LYS A 2 -10.17 -8.78 -1.11
N ILE A 3 -10.00 -8.38 0.15
CA ILE A 3 -8.69 -8.04 0.70
C ILE A 3 -8.21 -9.18 1.59
N ARG A 4 -6.95 -9.56 1.41
CA ARG A 4 -6.26 -10.58 2.19
C ARG A 4 -5.10 -9.95 2.92
N GLN A 5 -4.89 -10.35 4.16
CA GLN A 5 -3.71 -10.01 4.94
C GLN A 5 -2.77 -11.21 4.95
N ILE A 6 -1.51 -10.97 4.62
CA ILE A 6 -0.47 -12.01 4.58
C ILE A 6 0.80 -11.46 5.23
N GLU A 7 1.33 -12.18 6.21
CA GLU A 7 2.55 -11.82 6.92
C GLU A 7 3.78 -11.93 6.01
N ASP A 8 4.83 -11.15 6.29
CA ASP A 8 6.05 -11.10 5.48
C ASP A 8 6.76 -12.45 5.32
N ASN A 9 6.59 -13.36 6.27
CA ASN A 9 7.25 -14.66 6.32
C ASN A 9 6.36 -15.81 5.83
N ASP A 10 5.12 -15.54 5.43
CA ASP A 10 4.23 -16.57 4.90
C ASP A 10 4.68 -16.97 3.47
N PRO A 11 4.97 -18.26 3.20
CA PRO A 11 5.34 -18.72 1.86
C PRO A 11 4.29 -18.42 0.78
N GLU A 12 3.02 -18.28 1.17
CA GLU A 12 1.95 -17.91 0.25
C GLU A 12 2.17 -16.52 -0.37
N LEU A 13 2.73 -15.57 0.40
CA LEU A 13 3.00 -14.22 -0.08
C LEU A 13 3.82 -14.25 -1.37
N TYR A 14 4.96 -14.97 -1.33
CA TYR A 14 5.85 -15.12 -2.48
C TYR A 14 5.14 -15.79 -3.65
N SER A 15 4.35 -16.83 -3.40
CA SER A 15 3.61 -17.55 -4.44
C SER A 15 2.62 -16.65 -5.17
N LEU A 16 1.98 -15.72 -4.44
CA LEU A 16 1.01 -14.77 -5.00
C LEU A 16 1.69 -13.61 -5.75
N ILE A 17 2.65 -12.93 -5.12
CA ILE A 17 3.14 -11.65 -5.66
C ILE A 17 4.34 -11.81 -6.60
N ALA A 18 5.14 -12.89 -6.49
CA ALA A 18 6.39 -13.03 -7.26
C ALA A 18 6.20 -12.89 -8.77
N PRO A 19 5.22 -13.57 -9.42
CA PRO A 19 5.01 -13.43 -10.86
C PRO A 19 4.69 -11.98 -11.27
N LEU A 20 3.93 -11.27 -10.43
CA LEU A 20 3.52 -9.90 -10.67
C LEU A 20 4.68 -8.92 -10.52
N VAL A 21 5.42 -8.99 -9.40
CA VAL A 21 6.51 -8.04 -9.12
C VAL A 21 7.74 -8.27 -9.99
N MET A 22 7.89 -9.45 -10.59
CA MET A 22 8.93 -9.75 -11.60
C MET A 22 8.53 -9.32 -13.02
N ASN A 23 7.27 -8.93 -13.26
CA ASN A 23 6.83 -8.47 -14.56
C ASN A 23 7.51 -7.12 -14.91
N PRO A 24 8.24 -7.02 -16.06
CA PRO A 24 8.91 -5.78 -16.44
C PRO A 24 8.00 -4.56 -16.56
N LYS A 25 6.72 -4.75 -16.94
CA LYS A 25 5.75 -3.65 -17.01
C LYS A 25 5.41 -3.13 -15.61
N VAL A 26 5.25 -4.03 -14.65
CA VAL A 26 4.96 -3.69 -13.25
C VAL A 26 6.17 -2.98 -12.63
N LEU A 27 7.39 -3.50 -12.83
CA LEU A 27 8.62 -2.82 -12.38
C LEU A 27 8.78 -1.44 -12.98
N LYS A 28 8.54 -1.28 -14.30
CA LYS A 28 8.60 0.02 -14.97
C LYS A 28 7.59 1.01 -14.37
N SER A 29 6.39 0.54 -14.01
CA SER A 29 5.38 1.36 -13.33
C SER A 29 5.82 1.82 -11.93
N ASN A 30 6.78 1.11 -11.31
CA ASN A 30 7.42 1.49 -10.06
C ASN A 30 8.82 2.10 -10.27
N ASN A 31 9.03 2.82 -11.37
CA ASN A 31 10.32 3.47 -11.69
C ASN A 31 11.52 2.50 -11.75
N ASN A 32 11.27 1.25 -12.14
CA ASN A 32 12.23 0.14 -12.15
C ASN A 32 12.79 -0.20 -10.75
N TYR A 33 12.12 0.23 -9.68
CA TYR A 33 12.50 -0.12 -8.32
C TYR A 33 11.87 -1.47 -7.91
N PRO A 34 12.65 -2.41 -7.35
CA PRO A 34 12.12 -3.70 -6.92
C PRO A 34 11.21 -3.57 -5.70
N PHE A 35 10.16 -4.38 -5.66
CA PHE A 35 9.28 -4.50 -4.50
C PHE A 35 10.01 -5.24 -3.38
N LYS A 36 10.22 -4.56 -2.26
CA LYS A 36 10.99 -5.10 -1.12
C LYS A 36 10.05 -5.59 -0.04
N ASN A 37 10.33 -6.79 0.46
CA ASN A 37 9.70 -7.32 1.66
C ASN A 37 10.64 -7.09 2.85
N PHE A 38 10.11 -6.54 3.95
CA PHE A 38 10.84 -6.28 5.18
C PHE A 38 10.22 -7.07 6.33
N SER A 39 11.05 -7.50 7.29
CA SER A 39 10.54 -8.23 8.45
C SER A 39 9.54 -7.40 9.26
N GLY A 40 8.44 -8.03 9.68
CA GLY A 40 7.34 -7.40 10.42
C GLY A 40 6.39 -6.58 9.55
N THR A 41 6.31 -6.92 8.26
CA THR A 41 5.40 -6.25 7.30
C THR A 41 4.18 -7.12 7.08
N VAL A 42 2.99 -6.55 7.23
CA VAL A 42 1.74 -7.20 6.83
C VAL A 42 1.38 -6.71 5.44
N TRP A 43 1.16 -7.62 4.49
CA TRP A 43 0.76 -7.30 3.13
C TRP A 43 -0.75 -7.37 2.99
N TYR A 44 -1.37 -6.23 2.66
CA TYR A 44 -2.77 -6.16 2.28
C TYR A 44 -2.85 -6.35 0.77
N ILE A 45 -3.50 -7.42 0.33
CA ILE A 45 -3.57 -7.82 -1.08
C ILE A 45 -5.03 -7.82 -1.52
N ALA A 46 -5.33 -6.95 -2.48
CA ALA A 46 -6.61 -6.85 -3.13
C ALA A 46 -6.71 -7.84 -4.29
N MET A 47 -7.78 -8.63 -4.28
CA MET A 47 -8.05 -9.70 -5.23
C MET A 47 -9.40 -9.48 -5.93
N GLU A 48 -9.42 -9.72 -7.24
CA GLU A 48 -10.60 -9.71 -8.10
C GLU A 48 -10.54 -10.93 -9.02
N ASP A 49 -11.58 -11.78 -9.02
CA ASP A 49 -11.65 -13.02 -9.81
C ASP A 49 -10.41 -13.94 -9.71
N SER A 50 -9.73 -13.92 -8.56
CA SER A 50 -8.46 -14.64 -8.26
C SER A 50 -7.20 -13.98 -8.79
N ASP A 51 -7.29 -12.85 -9.47
CA ASP A 51 -6.16 -12.02 -9.89
C ASP A 51 -5.91 -10.88 -8.90
N ILE A 52 -4.64 -10.49 -8.75
CA ILE A 52 -4.25 -9.37 -7.90
C ILE A 52 -4.67 -8.05 -8.58
N SER A 53 -5.54 -7.27 -7.93
CA SER A 53 -5.85 -5.88 -8.33
C SER A 53 -4.91 -4.87 -7.70
N GLY A 54 -4.36 -5.17 -6.53
CA GLY A 54 -3.37 -4.31 -5.90
C GLY A 54 -2.82 -4.90 -4.62
N PHE A 55 -1.78 -4.27 -4.08
CA PHE A 55 -1.31 -4.58 -2.74
C PHE A 55 -0.68 -3.36 -2.07
N MET A 56 -0.77 -3.29 -0.75
CA MET A 56 -0.10 -2.32 0.11
C MET A 56 0.62 -3.03 1.26
N PRO A 57 1.97 -3.01 1.27
CA PRO A 57 2.74 -3.47 2.42
C PRO A 57 2.61 -2.45 3.56
N LEU A 58 2.17 -2.90 4.73
CA LEU A 58 2.05 -2.10 5.93
C LEU A 58 3.17 -2.46 6.90
N LYS A 59 4.10 -1.52 7.08
CA LYS A 59 5.23 -1.68 8.01
C LYS A 59 4.97 -0.91 9.30
N LYS A 60 5.19 -1.54 10.45
CA LYS A 60 5.23 -0.84 11.73
C LYS A 60 6.52 -0.04 11.88
N ASN A 61 6.41 1.20 12.35
CA ASN A 61 7.55 2.04 12.72
C ASN A 61 7.41 2.52 14.19
N ASN A 62 8.38 3.30 14.67
CA ASN A 62 8.39 3.76 16.06
C ASN A 62 7.20 4.66 16.43
N THR A 63 6.56 5.29 15.45
CA THR A 63 5.54 6.33 15.64
C THR A 63 4.16 5.93 15.10
N GLY A 64 3.99 4.70 14.59
CA GLY A 64 2.79 4.25 13.92
C GLY A 64 3.12 3.28 12.78
N PHE A 65 2.61 3.58 11.58
CA PHE A 65 2.69 2.69 10.43
C PHE A 65 3.13 3.42 9.16
N HIS A 66 3.65 2.65 8.19
CA HIS A 66 4.15 3.16 6.93
C HIS A 66 3.77 2.25 5.75
N ILE A 67 3.23 2.85 4.69
CA ILE A 67 2.96 2.22 3.40
C ILE A 67 4.00 2.69 2.39
N ASP A 68 4.67 1.75 1.74
CA ASP A 68 5.62 2.02 0.65
C ASP A 68 5.65 0.83 -0.32
N ASN A 69 6.15 1.04 -1.53
CA ASN A 69 6.29 0.02 -2.57
C ASN A 69 4.98 -0.72 -2.85
N TYR A 70 3.87 0.01 -2.97
CA TYR A 70 2.58 -0.56 -3.30
C TYR A 70 2.38 -0.66 -4.82
N TYR A 71 1.41 -1.48 -5.23
CA TYR A 71 1.00 -1.65 -6.62
C TYR A 71 -0.52 -1.55 -6.74
N ILE A 72 -0.99 -0.86 -7.78
CA ILE A 72 -2.40 -0.75 -8.14
C ILE A 72 -2.52 -1.03 -9.64
N ARG A 73 -3.31 -2.04 -10.00
CA ARG A 73 -3.62 -2.39 -11.39
C ARG A 73 -4.39 -1.24 -12.01
N ASP A 74 -3.91 -0.80 -13.18
CA ASP A 74 -4.52 0.25 -14.00
C ASP A 74 -4.77 1.60 -13.29
N ASN A 75 -4.16 1.82 -12.12
CA ASN A 75 -4.40 2.97 -11.23
C ASN A 75 -5.86 3.08 -10.77
N ASP A 76 -6.54 1.95 -10.61
CA ASP A 76 -7.93 1.88 -10.17
C ASP A 76 -8.13 2.50 -8.77
N PRO A 77 -8.92 3.59 -8.65
CA PRO A 77 -9.23 4.24 -7.38
C PRO A 77 -9.95 3.33 -6.38
N ASP A 78 -10.83 2.45 -6.84
CA ASP A 78 -11.63 1.58 -5.95
C ASP A 78 -10.73 0.57 -5.22
N THR A 79 -9.67 0.11 -5.90
CA THR A 79 -8.63 -0.72 -5.30
C THR A 79 -7.86 0.03 -4.20
N ILE A 80 -7.57 1.32 -4.40
CA ILE A 80 -6.90 2.15 -3.39
C ILE A 80 -7.82 2.32 -2.17
N ASP A 81 -9.08 2.69 -2.40
CA ASP A 81 -10.07 2.95 -1.35
C ASP A 81 -10.23 1.70 -0.48
N GLY A 82 -10.48 0.54 -1.09
CA GLY A 82 -10.63 -0.70 -0.32
C GLY A 82 -9.38 -1.08 0.48
N LEU A 83 -8.18 -0.97 -0.11
CA LEU A 83 -6.94 -1.29 0.60
C LEU A 83 -6.73 -0.37 1.82
N LEU A 84 -7.00 0.92 1.68
CA LEU A 84 -6.86 1.89 2.77
C LEU A 84 -7.94 1.71 3.83
N ASP A 85 -9.20 1.45 3.45
CA ASP A 85 -10.28 1.10 4.38
C ASP A 85 -9.86 -0.10 5.25
N SER A 86 -9.44 -1.21 4.64
CA SER A 86 -9.03 -2.39 5.39
C SER A 86 -7.83 -2.12 6.32
N ILE A 87 -6.82 -1.36 5.86
CA ILE A 87 -5.68 -1.00 6.71
C ILE A 87 -6.12 -0.14 7.90
N THR A 88 -7.00 0.82 7.67
CA THR A 88 -7.43 1.78 8.70
C THR A 88 -8.39 1.17 9.72
N GLU A 89 -9.18 0.16 9.33
CA GLU A 89 -9.99 -0.65 10.25
C GLU A 89 -9.14 -1.48 11.23
N ASP A 90 -7.97 -1.97 10.78
CA ASP A 90 -7.11 -2.86 11.56
C ASP A 90 -6.12 -2.14 12.49
N ILE A 91 -5.76 -0.89 12.19
CA ILE A 91 -4.85 -0.10 13.03
C ILE A 91 -5.59 0.58 14.18
N SER A 92 -4.97 0.59 15.36
CA SER A 92 -5.52 1.29 16.51
C SER A 92 -5.63 2.79 16.25
N ALA A 93 -6.68 3.40 16.79
CA ALA A 93 -6.76 4.86 16.85
C ALA A 93 -5.62 5.46 17.69
N ASP A 94 -5.34 6.75 17.49
CA ASP A 94 -4.23 7.51 18.08
C ASP A 94 -2.85 7.17 17.51
N VAL A 95 -2.79 6.79 16.23
CA VAL A 95 -1.54 6.51 15.49
C VAL A 95 -1.43 7.36 14.22
N ILE A 96 -0.20 7.52 13.73
CA ILE A 96 0.07 8.15 12.43
C ILE A 96 0.31 7.05 11.39
N LEU A 97 -0.50 7.04 10.34
CA LEU A 97 -0.27 6.26 9.14
C LEU A 97 0.42 7.14 8.10
N THR A 98 1.62 6.77 7.70
CA THR A 98 2.38 7.48 6.66
C THR A 98 2.44 6.67 5.38
N ALA A 99 2.59 7.33 4.23
CA ALA A 99 2.73 6.66 2.95
C ALA A 99 3.70 7.40 2.01
N LEU A 100 4.48 6.66 1.22
CA LEU A 100 5.18 7.19 0.06
C LEU A 100 4.31 6.99 -1.19
N VAL A 101 3.63 8.05 -1.62
CA VAL A 101 2.55 8.00 -2.60
C VAL A 101 3.03 8.47 -3.96
N HIS A 102 2.84 7.67 -5.02
CA HIS A 102 3.12 8.11 -6.39
C HIS A 102 2.29 9.33 -6.77
N LYS A 103 2.85 10.29 -7.52
CA LYS A 103 2.16 11.53 -7.92
C LYS A 103 0.78 11.28 -8.56
N ARG A 104 0.64 10.19 -9.32
CA ARG A 104 -0.62 9.77 -9.96
C ARG A 104 -1.74 9.36 -9.01
N HIS A 105 -1.45 8.99 -7.76
CA HIS A 105 -2.44 8.52 -6.78
C HIS A 105 -2.67 9.50 -5.63
N ILE A 106 -2.09 10.71 -5.68
CA ILE A 106 -2.20 11.70 -4.60
C ILE A 106 -3.67 12.05 -4.31
N ASN A 107 -4.49 12.24 -5.34
CA ASN A 107 -5.88 12.63 -5.16
C ASN A 107 -6.72 11.51 -4.54
N ASP A 108 -6.41 10.24 -4.84
CA ASP A 108 -7.05 9.09 -4.23
C ASP A 108 -6.67 8.96 -2.76
N PHE A 109 -5.39 9.13 -2.42
CA PHE A 109 -4.96 9.18 -1.02
C PHE A 109 -5.59 10.37 -0.26
N ARG A 110 -5.74 11.54 -0.90
CA ARG A 110 -6.44 12.69 -0.30
C ARG A 110 -7.91 12.42 -0.04
N ARG A 111 -8.60 11.72 -0.95
CA ARG A 111 -9.98 11.27 -0.74
C ARG A 111 -10.09 10.36 0.48
N ASN A 112 -9.07 9.54 0.72
CA ASN A 112 -8.91 8.70 1.90
C ASN A 112 -8.20 9.40 3.08
N HIS A 113 -8.44 10.70 3.25
CA HIS A 113 -8.00 11.50 4.41
C HIS A 113 -6.49 11.72 4.59
N PHE A 114 -5.65 11.32 3.63
CA PHE A 114 -4.23 11.66 3.68
C PHE A 114 -3.96 13.12 3.28
N SER A 115 -2.90 13.67 3.86
CA SER A 115 -2.37 15.01 3.55
C SER A 115 -0.90 14.92 3.16
N THR A 116 -0.48 15.70 2.16
CA THR A 116 0.93 15.81 1.78
C THR A 116 1.72 16.50 2.89
N ILE A 117 2.79 15.87 3.37
CA ILE A 117 3.74 16.47 4.32
C ILE A 117 5.06 16.88 3.66
N LYS A 118 5.42 16.21 2.55
CA LYS A 118 6.61 16.56 1.76
C LYS A 118 6.42 16.16 0.31
N GLU A 119 6.59 17.12 -0.58
CA GLU A 119 6.60 16.86 -2.02
C GLU A 119 7.98 16.37 -2.47
N LEU A 120 8.01 15.34 -3.32
CA LEU A 120 9.20 14.82 -4.00
C LEU A 120 8.95 14.83 -5.52
N THR A 121 9.98 14.49 -6.31
CA THR A 121 9.89 14.52 -7.78
C THR A 121 8.81 13.60 -8.32
N ASN A 122 8.83 12.32 -7.91
CA ASN A 122 7.92 11.29 -8.42
C ASN A 122 6.84 10.87 -7.41
N TYR A 123 6.94 11.37 -6.18
CA TYR A 123 6.15 10.95 -5.03
C TYR A 123 5.79 12.12 -4.14
N ASP A 124 4.81 11.94 -3.27
CA ASP A 124 4.64 12.72 -2.05
C ASP A 124 4.79 11.79 -0.86
N MET A 125 5.47 12.26 0.18
CA MET A 125 5.27 11.68 1.50
C MET A 125 3.97 12.25 2.06
N MET A 126 3.04 11.38 2.41
CA MET A 126 1.72 11.74 2.91
C MET A 126 1.45 11.11 4.28
N GLN A 127 0.53 11.69 5.05
CA GLN A 127 0.10 11.17 6.34
C GLN A 127 -1.41 11.21 6.53
N TYR A 128 -1.93 10.25 7.28
CA TYR A 128 -3.26 10.25 7.88
C TYR A 128 -3.08 10.11 9.40
N VAL A 129 -3.56 11.12 10.14
CA VAL A 129 -3.61 11.10 11.61
C VAL A 129 -4.93 10.46 12.03
N LEU A 130 -4.89 9.23 12.53
CA LEU A 130 -6.06 8.55 13.06
C LEU A 130 -6.25 8.96 14.53
N MET A 131 -7.30 9.72 14.82
CA MET A 131 -7.64 10.16 16.18
C MET A 131 -8.87 9.40 16.66
N LYS A 132 -8.94 9.04 17.94
CA LYS A 132 -10.21 8.61 18.53
C LYS A 132 -11.23 9.75 18.47
N SER A 133 -12.39 9.45 17.90
CA SER A 133 -13.61 10.26 18.01
C SER A 133 -14.16 10.25 19.43
#